data_AF-A0A943D9U7-F1
#
_entry.id   AF-A0A943D9U7-F1
#
_cell.length_a   1.000
_cell.length_b   1.000
_cell.length_c   1.000
_cell.angle_alpha   90.00
_cell.angle_beta   90.00
_cell.angle_gamma   90.00
#
_symmetry.space_group_name_H-M   'P 1'
#
loop_
_entity.id
_entity.type
_entity.pdbx_description
1 polymer ?
#
loop_
_entity_poly.entity_id
_entity_poly.type
_entity_poly.pdbx_seq_one_letter_code
_entity_poly.pdbx_strand_id
1 'polypeptide(L)'
;MGAVNYFTSDYITMGLRPYDSLELENDLEFMEEMQTQVNEYGGTIENAIAEYIEDCYNCDYENIKTELKKHNFHYYHITIKPGYYEGFTLDIENNFPVALDSWEDRRDANKEITEIKQFLIACAGLGLVECSPGWCTGYSDYNGTIKAIKAAVKEMRDEMRTIPTWAQYNRAC
;
A
#
# COMPACT_ATOMS: atom_id res chain seq x y z
N MET A 1 -28.02 -3.34 4.92
CA MET A 1 -27.21 -2.23 4.38
C MET A 1 -25.76 -2.66 4.58
N GLY A 2 -25.09 -3.05 3.49
CA GLY A 2 -23.71 -3.54 3.55
C GLY A 2 -22.76 -2.40 3.84
N ALA A 3 -21.77 -2.61 4.71
CA ALA A 3 -20.69 -1.67 4.91
C ALA A 3 -20.02 -1.41 3.55
N VAL A 4 -20.03 -0.15 3.11
CA VAL A 4 -19.29 0.26 1.91
C VAL A 4 -17.81 0.11 2.26
N ASN A 5 -17.17 -0.87 1.65
CA ASN A 5 -15.76 -1.16 1.89
C ASN A 5 -14.92 -0.18 1.05
N TYR A 6 -14.46 0.91 1.65
CA TYR A 6 -13.65 1.92 0.96
C TYR A 6 -12.16 1.51 0.84
N PHE A 7 -11.77 0.32 1.33
CA PHE A 7 -10.39 -0.14 1.50
C PHE A 7 -10.08 -1.47 0.79
N THR A 8 -10.66 -1.75 -0.37
CA THR A 8 -10.34 -2.97 -1.12
C THR A 8 -9.65 -2.61 -2.42
N SER A 9 -8.33 -2.76 -2.42
CA SER A 9 -7.54 -2.99 -3.64
C SER A 9 -7.95 -4.33 -4.25
N ASP A 10 -7.93 -4.46 -5.57
CA ASP A 10 -8.39 -5.67 -6.28
C ASP A 10 -7.55 -6.91 -5.92
N TYR A 11 -6.30 -6.73 -5.47
CA TYR A 11 -5.35 -7.83 -5.26
C TYR A 11 -4.78 -7.92 -3.84
N ILE A 12 -4.42 -6.79 -3.25
CA ILE A 12 -3.84 -6.73 -1.90
C ILE A 12 -3.97 -5.32 -1.36
N THR A 13 -4.34 -5.23 -0.08
CA THR A 13 -4.33 -3.96 0.65
C THR A 13 -3.09 -3.92 1.54
N MET A 14 -2.17 -3.02 1.23
CA MET A 14 -1.01 -2.73 2.08
C MET A 14 -1.17 -1.34 2.68
N GLY A 15 -0.94 -1.20 3.98
CA GLY A 15 -1.12 0.05 4.70
C GLY A 15 -0.09 0.22 5.81
N LEU A 16 0.02 1.45 6.30
CA LEU A 16 0.86 1.74 7.46
C LEU A 16 0.09 1.36 8.74
N ARG A 17 0.76 0.68 9.68
CA ARG A 17 0.19 0.46 11.01
C ARG A 17 0.10 1.82 11.72
N PRO A 18 -1.03 2.17 12.34
CA PRO A 18 -1.14 3.40 13.09
C PRO A 18 -0.10 3.51 14.20
N TYR A 19 0.46 4.71 14.38
CA TYR A 19 1.32 4.99 15.52
C TYR A 19 0.51 4.92 16.81
N ASP A 20 1.01 4.16 17.79
CA ASP A 20 0.34 4.02 19.07
C ASP A 20 0.91 5.05 20.05
N SER A 21 0.11 6.05 20.40
CA SER A 21 0.51 7.09 21.35
C SER A 21 0.85 6.49 22.71
N LEU A 22 0.23 5.38 23.11
CA LEU A 22 0.55 4.70 24.37
C LEU A 22 1.93 4.03 24.30
N GLU A 23 2.34 3.50 23.15
CA GLU A 23 3.70 2.96 22.98
C GLU A 23 4.73 4.10 23.14
N LEU A 24 4.45 5.27 22.58
CA LEU A 24 5.29 6.47 22.68
C LEU A 24 5.33 7.03 24.12
N GLU A 25 4.19 7.13 24.79
CA GLU A 25 4.10 7.63 26.18
C GLU A 25 4.84 6.76 27.19
N ASN A 26 5.01 5.46 26.88
CA ASN A 26 5.78 4.53 27.71
C ASN A 26 7.30 4.60 27.46
N ASP A 27 7.75 5.32 26.43
CA ASP A 27 9.16 5.57 26.15
C ASP A 27 9.65 6.79 26.94
N LEU A 28 10.47 6.53 27.97
CA LEU A 28 10.96 7.59 28.86
C LEU A 28 11.90 8.58 28.16
N GLU A 29 12.70 8.13 27.19
CA GLU A 29 13.63 9.01 26.46
C GLU A 29 12.83 9.93 25.55
N PHE A 30 11.86 9.38 24.81
CA PHE A 30 10.96 10.17 23.97
C PHE A 30 10.15 11.19 24.78
N MET A 31 9.62 10.80 25.94
CA MET A 31 8.85 11.70 26.79
C MET A 31 9.68 12.85 27.39
N GLU A 32 10.96 12.62 27.67
CA GLU A 32 11.89 13.68 28.08
C GLU A 32 12.14 14.68 26.94
N GLU A 33 12.27 14.20 25.70
CA GLU A 33 12.37 15.04 24.51
C GLU A 33 11.10 15.89 24.29
N MET A 34 9.92 15.27 24.37
CA MET A 34 8.63 15.98 24.25
C MET A 34 8.47 17.03 25.35
N GLN A 35 8.85 16.72 26.58
CA GLN A 35 8.80 17.67 27.69
C GLN A 35 9.76 18.85 27.48
N THR A 36 10.93 18.60 26.88
CA THR A 36 11.89 19.65 26.52
C THR A 36 11.30 20.58 25.45
N GLN A 37 10.70 20.02 24.41
CA GLN A 37 10.03 20.82 23.37
C GLN A 37 8.90 21.68 23.94
N VAL A 38 8.03 21.12 24.78
CA VAL A 38 6.95 21.87 25.44
C VAL A 38 7.50 22.98 26.33
N ASN A 39 8.61 22.75 27.02
CA ASN A 39 9.25 23.77 27.85
C ASN A 39 9.87 24.90 27.00
N GLU A 40 10.36 24.60 25.80
CA GLU A 40 11.00 25.57 24.91
C GLU A 40 10.00 26.38 24.07
N TYR A 41 9.00 25.70 23.49
CA TYR A 41 8.05 26.28 22.52
C TYR A 41 6.64 26.49 23.09
N GLY A 42 6.36 25.99 24.29
CA GLY A 42 5.03 26.01 24.91
C GLY A 42 4.12 24.89 24.40
N GLY A 43 2.90 24.79 24.97
CA GLY A 43 1.90 23.80 24.56
C GLY A 43 1.64 22.69 25.58
N THR A 44 1.19 21.53 25.10
CA THR A 44 0.96 20.32 25.90
C THR A 44 1.72 19.14 25.31
N ILE A 45 2.03 18.15 26.14
CA ILE A 45 2.67 16.90 25.69
C ILE A 45 1.80 16.19 24.64
N GLU A 46 0.48 16.14 24.85
CA GLU A 46 -0.46 15.55 23.90
C GLU A 46 -0.34 16.16 22.50
N ASN A 47 -0.21 17.49 22.41
CA ASN A 47 -0.04 18.16 21.12
C ASN A 47 1.33 17.83 20.49
N ALA A 48 2.40 17.81 21.28
CA ALA A 48 3.74 17.48 20.78
C ALA A 48 3.80 16.04 20.22
N ILE A 49 3.14 15.08 20.89
CA ILE A 49 3.02 13.70 20.41
C ILE A 49 2.20 13.65 19.11
N ALA A 50 1.09 14.38 19.04
CA ALA A 50 0.25 14.42 17.84
C ALA A 50 1.01 15.00 16.64
N GLU A 51 1.76 16.09 16.84
CA GLU A 51 2.61 16.70 15.81
C GLU A 51 3.71 15.74 15.34
N TYR A 52 4.38 15.04 16.28
CA TYR A 52 5.38 14.03 15.95
C TYR A 52 4.79 12.90 15.08
N ILE A 53 3.63 12.37 15.48
CA ILE A 53 2.94 11.31 14.73
C ILE A 53 2.54 11.80 13.32
N GLU A 54 2.05 13.04 13.20
CA GLU A 54 1.71 13.64 11.90
C GLU A 54 2.94 13.76 10.99
N ASP A 55 4.08 14.23 11.53
CA ASP A 55 5.34 14.32 10.80
C ASP A 55 5.84 12.94 10.35
N CYS A 56 5.71 11.92 11.20
CA CYS A 56 6.04 10.55 10.84
C CYS A 56 5.17 10.03 9.68
N TYR A 57 3.84 10.21 9.75
CA TYR A 57 2.93 9.85 8.66
C TYR A 57 3.29 10.57 7.35
N ASN A 58 3.64 11.87 7.41
CA ASN A 58 4.04 12.65 6.25
C ASN A 58 5.34 12.13 5.63
N CYS A 59 6.32 11.79 6.46
CA CYS A 59 7.58 11.21 6.00
C CYS A 59 7.36 9.85 5.31
N ASP A 60 6.56 8.97 5.90
CA ASP A 60 6.25 7.66 5.32
C ASP A 60 5.47 7.80 4.00
N TYR A 61 4.51 8.72 3.95
CA TYR A 61 3.78 9.01 2.72
C TYR A 61 4.72 9.46 1.59
N GLU A 62 5.64 10.39 1.87
CA GLU A 62 6.60 10.86 0.86
C GLU A 62 7.64 9.78 0.48
N ASN A 63 8.03 8.90 1.40
CA ASN A 63 8.87 7.74 1.10
C ASN A 63 8.20 6.80 0.10
N ILE A 64 6.95 6.41 0.36
CA ILE A 64 6.18 5.52 -0.55
C ILE A 64 5.90 6.20 -1.87
N LYS A 65 5.54 7.48 -1.87
CA LYS A 65 5.32 8.27 -3.09
C LYS A 65 6.59 8.40 -3.92
N THR A 66 7.74 8.56 -3.29
CA THR A 66 9.04 8.60 -3.96
C THR A 66 9.39 7.25 -4.56
N GLU A 67 9.11 6.15 -3.87
CA GLU A 67 9.28 4.80 -4.40
C GLU A 67 8.37 4.57 -5.62
N LEU A 68 7.09 4.91 -5.52
CA LEU A 68 6.11 4.75 -6.60
C LEU A 68 6.53 5.52 -7.87
N LYS A 69 7.08 6.73 -7.72
CA LYS A 69 7.57 7.56 -8.85
C LYS A 69 8.74 6.95 -9.63
N LYS A 70 9.43 5.93 -9.09
CA LYS A 70 10.51 5.22 -9.81
C LYS A 70 9.96 4.29 -10.89
N HIS A 71 8.67 3.97 -10.82
CA HIS A 71 7.99 3.03 -11.67
C HIS A 71 7.05 3.75 -12.64
N ASN A 72 6.81 3.13 -13.80
CA ASN A 72 5.85 3.60 -14.78
C ASN A 72 5.00 2.43 -15.27
N PHE A 73 3.90 2.18 -14.56
CA PHE A 73 3.00 1.07 -14.83
C PHE A 73 1.99 1.45 -15.92
N HIS A 74 1.90 0.64 -16.96
CA HIS A 74 1.00 0.83 -18.10
C HIS A 74 -0.27 -0.02 -18.00
N TYR A 75 -0.12 -1.26 -17.53
CA TYR A 75 -1.21 -2.24 -17.45
C TYR A 75 -1.90 -2.25 -16.09
N TYR A 76 -1.27 -1.67 -15.07
CA TYR A 76 -1.81 -1.50 -13.74
C TYR A 76 -1.77 -0.03 -13.33
N HIS A 77 -2.78 0.38 -12.58
CA HIS A 77 -2.81 1.67 -11.91
C HIS A 77 -2.60 1.46 -10.42
N ILE A 78 -1.56 2.09 -9.87
CA ILE A 78 -1.29 2.07 -8.44
C ILE A 78 -1.45 3.48 -7.88
N THR A 79 -2.30 3.63 -6.87
CA THR A 79 -2.52 4.91 -6.19
C THR A 79 -2.37 4.77 -4.68
N ILE A 80 -1.99 5.87 -4.05
CA ILE A 80 -1.98 5.99 -2.60
C ILE A 80 -3.31 6.61 -2.18
N LYS A 81 -4.11 5.86 -1.41
CA LYS A 81 -5.40 6.33 -0.86
C LYS A 81 -5.24 6.62 0.64
N PRO A 82 -5.87 7.69 1.17
CA PRO A 82 -5.84 7.97 2.60
C PRO A 82 -6.53 6.83 3.38
N GLY A 83 -6.02 6.52 4.58
CA GLY A 83 -6.61 5.55 5.50
C GLY A 83 -7.95 6.02 6.07
N TYR A 84 -8.76 5.10 6.61
CA TYR A 84 -10.09 5.44 7.16
C TYR A 84 -10.01 6.26 8.44
N TYR A 85 -9.07 5.88 9.31
CA TYR A 85 -8.84 6.51 10.60
C TYR A 85 -7.52 7.28 10.55
N GLU A 86 -6.42 6.61 10.19
CA GLU A 86 -5.08 7.20 10.10
C GLU A 86 -4.24 6.49 9.04
N GLY A 87 -3.11 7.10 8.64
CA GLY A 87 -2.18 6.57 7.65
C GLY A 87 -2.73 6.56 6.21
N PHE A 88 -2.23 5.62 5.40
CA PHE A 88 -2.61 5.45 4.00
C PHE A 88 -2.47 4.00 3.55
N THR A 89 -3.06 3.68 2.40
CA THR A 89 -2.99 2.37 1.77
C THR A 89 -2.61 2.46 0.30
N LEU A 90 -2.08 1.38 -0.23
CA LEU A 90 -1.90 1.18 -1.66
C LEU A 90 -3.14 0.53 -2.26
N ASP A 91 -3.61 1.13 -3.34
CA ASP A 91 -4.70 0.65 -4.17
C ASP A 91 -4.16 0.27 -5.54
N ILE A 92 -4.45 -0.96 -5.97
CA ILE A 92 -3.94 -1.52 -7.22
C ILE A 92 -5.14 -1.97 -8.04
N GLU A 93 -5.36 -1.27 -9.14
CA GLU A 93 -6.42 -1.55 -10.10
C GLU A 93 -5.78 -2.03 -11.40
N ASN A 94 -6.39 -3.00 -12.08
CA ASN A 94 -5.95 -3.36 -13.42
C ASN A 94 -6.51 -2.39 -14.47
N ASN A 95 -5.76 -2.19 -15.53
CA ASN A 95 -6.15 -1.36 -16.67
C ASN A 95 -6.08 -2.16 -17.96
N PHE A 96 -6.55 -3.40 -17.92
CA PHE A 96 -6.44 -4.28 -19.08
C PHE A 96 -7.50 -3.97 -20.15
N PRO A 97 -7.14 -4.07 -21.45
CA PRO A 97 -8.13 -4.03 -22.51
C PRO A 97 -8.96 -5.33 -22.50
N VAL A 98 -10.16 -5.26 -23.08
CA VAL A 98 -11.05 -6.43 -23.27
C VAL A 98 -10.34 -7.58 -24.00
N ALA A 99 -9.44 -7.25 -24.92
CA ALA A 99 -8.54 -8.18 -25.58
C ALA A 99 -7.19 -7.51 -25.85
N LEU A 100 -6.12 -8.28 -25.75
CA LEU A 100 -4.76 -7.84 -26.07
C LEU A 100 -4.56 -7.73 -27.59
N ASP A 101 -3.75 -6.79 -28.04
CA ASP A 101 -3.41 -6.65 -29.46
C ASP A 101 -2.51 -7.78 -29.90
N SER A 102 -1.57 -8.18 -29.04
CA SER A 102 -0.67 -9.28 -29.36
C SER A 102 -0.15 -10.07 -28.14
N TRP A 103 0.67 -11.08 -28.42
CA TRP A 103 1.34 -11.86 -27.38
C TRP A 103 2.46 -11.06 -26.70
N GLU A 104 2.99 -10.03 -27.36
CA GLU A 104 3.94 -9.09 -26.79
C GLU A 104 3.33 -8.34 -25.60
N ASP A 105 2.08 -7.86 -25.71
CA ASP A 105 1.39 -7.17 -24.62
C ASP A 105 1.31 -8.05 -23.37
N ARG A 106 0.95 -9.33 -23.56
CA ARG A 106 0.92 -10.31 -22.46
C ARG A 106 2.29 -10.47 -21.80
N ARG A 107 3.34 -10.52 -22.61
CA ARG A 107 4.71 -10.65 -22.10
C ARG A 107 5.11 -9.42 -21.30
N ASP A 108 4.77 -8.22 -21.79
CA ASP A 108 5.14 -6.97 -21.17
C ASP A 108 4.33 -6.70 -19.89
N ALA A 109 3.03 -7.04 -19.87
CA ALA A 109 2.24 -7.04 -18.64
C ALA A 109 2.81 -8.01 -17.58
N ASN A 110 3.31 -9.19 -17.97
CA ASN A 110 3.96 -10.10 -17.02
C ASN A 110 5.30 -9.58 -16.47
N LYS A 111 6.03 -8.75 -17.24
CA LYS A 111 7.20 -8.03 -16.72
C LYS A 111 6.76 -6.98 -15.71
N GLU A 112 5.72 -6.23 -16.03
CA GLU A 112 5.14 -5.22 -15.14
C GLU A 112 4.68 -5.83 -13.81
N ILE A 113 3.99 -6.98 -13.82
CA ILE A 113 3.63 -7.72 -12.59
C ILE A 113 4.88 -8.07 -11.75
N THR A 114 6.00 -8.35 -12.41
CA THR A 114 7.26 -8.65 -11.70
C THR A 114 7.87 -7.39 -11.09
N GLU A 115 7.73 -6.25 -11.75
CA GLU A 115 8.12 -4.94 -11.23
C GLU A 115 7.23 -4.51 -10.06
N ILE A 116 5.91 -4.69 -10.16
CA ILE A 116 4.95 -4.47 -9.06
C ILE A 116 5.34 -5.31 -7.85
N LYS A 117 5.72 -6.58 -8.03
CA LYS A 117 6.22 -7.40 -6.92
C LYS A 117 7.42 -6.75 -6.23
N GLN A 118 8.38 -6.22 -6.98
CA GLN A 118 9.56 -5.58 -6.42
C GLN A 118 9.19 -4.29 -5.67
N PHE A 119 8.32 -3.48 -6.27
CA PHE A 119 7.77 -2.28 -5.65
C PHE A 119 7.07 -2.58 -4.32
N LEU A 120 6.19 -3.59 -4.27
CA LEU A 120 5.49 -3.98 -3.04
C LEU A 120 6.44 -4.50 -1.95
N ILE A 121 7.51 -5.20 -2.33
CA ILE A 121 8.55 -5.62 -1.37
C ILE A 121 9.34 -4.41 -0.84
N ALA A 122 9.65 -3.43 -1.69
CA ALA A 122 10.29 -2.19 -1.27
C ALA A 122 9.39 -1.41 -0.30
N CYS A 123 8.10 -1.30 -0.61
CA CYS A 123 7.08 -0.75 0.28
C CYS A 123 7.05 -1.46 1.65
N ALA A 124 7.15 -2.79 1.66
CA ALA A 124 7.24 -3.54 2.92
C ALA A 124 8.52 -3.24 3.72
N GLY A 125 9.64 -2.99 3.02
CA GLY A 125 10.88 -2.52 3.64
C GLY A 125 10.81 -1.08 4.18
N LEU A 126 9.84 -0.30 3.69
CA LEU A 126 9.54 1.07 4.17
C LEU A 126 8.43 1.08 5.24
N GLY A 127 8.01 -0.08 5.75
CA GLY A 127 7.08 -0.16 6.89
C GLY A 127 5.62 -0.46 6.52
N LEU A 128 5.27 -0.54 5.23
CA LEU A 128 3.93 -0.98 4.83
C LEU A 128 3.72 -2.48 5.11
N VAL A 129 2.56 -2.83 5.63
CA VAL A 129 2.19 -4.21 5.93
C VAL A 129 0.87 -4.57 5.28
N GLU A 130 0.64 -5.85 5.02
CA GLU A 130 -0.69 -6.31 4.60
C GLU A 130 -1.69 -6.06 5.73
N CYS A 131 -2.87 -5.56 5.34
CA CYS A 131 -3.98 -5.32 6.24
C CYS A 131 -5.30 -5.73 5.58
N SER A 132 -6.20 -6.28 6.37
CA SER A 132 -7.52 -6.70 5.90
C SER A 132 -8.56 -5.61 6.15
N PRO A 133 -9.34 -5.19 5.12
CA PRO A 133 -10.29 -4.12 5.29
C PRO A 133 -11.55 -4.58 6.02
N GLY A 134 -11.98 -3.78 7.01
CA GLY A 134 -13.19 -3.99 7.79
C GLY A 134 -12.99 -3.78 9.28
N TRP A 135 -11.78 -4.07 9.78
CA TRP A 135 -11.36 -3.87 11.17
C TRP A 135 -9.86 -3.64 11.14
N CYS A 136 -9.40 -2.40 11.31
CA CYS A 136 -7.99 -2.00 11.29
C CYS A 136 -7.19 -2.55 12.50
N THR A 137 -7.30 -3.85 12.77
CA THR A 137 -6.65 -4.56 13.89
C THR A 137 -5.88 -5.81 13.43
N GLY A 138 -6.03 -6.24 12.17
CA GLY A 138 -5.30 -7.36 11.58
C GLY A 138 -4.17 -6.86 10.67
N TYR A 139 -3.04 -6.48 11.27
CA TYR A 139 -1.81 -6.18 10.54
C TYR A 139 -0.93 -7.42 10.49
N SER A 140 -0.50 -7.82 9.30
CA SER A 140 0.48 -8.88 9.14
C SER A 140 1.87 -8.41 9.59
N ASP A 141 2.72 -9.34 10.04
CA ASP A 141 4.15 -9.06 10.15
C ASP A 141 4.79 -8.99 8.76
N TYR A 142 6.09 -8.66 8.70
CA TYR A 142 6.81 -8.58 7.44
C TYR A 142 6.72 -9.91 6.64
N ASN A 143 6.84 -11.06 7.32
CA ASN A 143 6.79 -12.36 6.64
C ASN A 143 5.40 -12.68 6.08
N GLY A 144 4.35 -12.37 6.83
CA GLY A 144 2.95 -12.45 6.41
C GLY A 144 2.69 -11.55 5.21
N THR A 145 3.20 -10.31 5.26
CA THR A 145 3.13 -9.34 4.16
C THR A 145 3.80 -9.88 2.90
N ILE A 146 5.02 -10.42 2.99
CA ILE A 146 5.71 -11.03 1.84
C ILE A 146 4.94 -12.23 1.28
N LYS A 147 4.27 -13.01 2.13
CA LYS A 147 3.42 -14.12 1.69
C LYS A 147 2.18 -13.61 0.95
N ALA A 148 1.53 -12.56 1.46
CA ALA A 148 0.40 -11.92 0.81
C ALA A 148 0.77 -11.31 -0.55
N ILE A 149 1.91 -10.62 -0.65
CA ILE A 149 2.43 -10.09 -1.91
C ILE A 149 2.60 -11.19 -2.95
N LYS A 150 3.15 -12.35 -2.55
CA LYS A 150 3.29 -13.50 -3.47
C LYS A 150 1.94 -14.06 -3.94
N ALA A 151 0.92 -14.03 -3.08
CA ALA A 151 -0.43 -14.46 -3.44
C ALA A 151 -1.07 -13.51 -4.45
N ALA A 152 -1.03 -12.20 -4.20
CA ALA A 152 -1.52 -11.17 -5.11
C ALA A 152 -0.82 -11.21 -6.48
N VAL A 153 0.50 -11.35 -6.51
CA VAL A 153 1.28 -11.48 -7.76
C VAL A 153 0.87 -12.74 -8.54
N LYS A 154 0.48 -13.82 -7.86
CA LYS A 154 -0.03 -15.02 -8.51
C LYS A 154 -1.40 -14.74 -9.13
N GLU A 155 -2.30 -14.10 -8.39
CA GLU A 155 -3.64 -13.74 -8.85
C GLU A 155 -3.60 -12.82 -10.08
N MET A 156 -2.77 -11.76 -10.04
CA MET A 156 -2.48 -10.89 -11.18
C MET A 156 -2.05 -11.68 -12.44
N ARG A 157 -1.17 -12.68 -12.27
CA ARG A 157 -0.70 -13.53 -13.39
C ARG A 157 -1.77 -14.48 -13.89
N ASP A 158 -2.58 -15.02 -13.00
CA ASP A 158 -3.65 -15.94 -13.35
C ASP A 158 -4.77 -15.18 -14.10
N GLU A 159 -5.12 -13.97 -13.69
CA GLU A 159 -6.04 -13.10 -14.43
C GLU A 159 -5.50 -12.74 -15.82
N MET A 160 -4.25 -12.29 -15.94
CA MET A 160 -3.60 -11.96 -17.22
C MET A 160 -3.60 -13.13 -18.22
N ARG A 161 -3.60 -14.38 -17.74
CA ARG A 161 -3.72 -15.57 -18.61
C ARG A 161 -5.11 -15.75 -19.20
N THR A 162 -6.15 -15.24 -18.55
CA THR A 162 -7.54 -15.37 -19.01
C THR A 162 -7.89 -14.39 -20.12
N ILE A 163 -7.16 -13.28 -20.23
CA ILE A 163 -7.45 -12.20 -21.20
C ILE A 163 -7.07 -12.68 -22.60
N PRO A 164 -7.99 -12.75 -23.56
CA PRO A 164 -7.70 -13.23 -24.92
C PRO A 164 -6.94 -12.18 -25.74
N THR A 165 -6.32 -12.60 -26.84
CA THR A 165 -5.94 -11.65 -27.90
C THR A 165 -7.12 -11.36 -28.82
N TRP A 166 -7.10 -10.26 -29.59
CA TRP A 166 -8.15 -9.99 -30.59
C TRP A 166 -8.37 -11.14 -31.57
N ALA A 167 -7.30 -11.83 -31.96
CA ALA A 167 -7.39 -13.01 -32.82
C ALA A 167 -8.15 -14.19 -32.17
N GLN A 168 -8.06 -14.34 -30.84
CA GLN A 168 -8.82 -15.34 -30.09
C GLN A 168 -10.25 -14.88 -29.84
N TYR A 169 -10.43 -13.62 -29.46
CA TYR A 169 -11.72 -13.00 -29.21
C TYR A 169 -12.63 -13.09 -30.45
N ASN A 170 -12.12 -12.69 -31.61
CA ASN A 170 -12.84 -12.73 -32.89
C ASN A 170 -13.15 -14.15 -33.40
N ARG A 171 -12.56 -15.20 -32.81
CA ARG A 171 -12.88 -16.61 -33.13
C ARG A 171 -13.90 -17.21 -32.17
N ALA A 172 -14.05 -16.61 -30.99
CA ALA A 172 -14.96 -17.07 -29.94
C ALA A 172 -16.34 -16.39 -30.04
N CYS A 173 -16.41 -15.22 -30.69
CA CYS A 173 -17.63 -14.57 -31.15
C CYS A 173 -18.06 -15.09 -32.53
#